data_AF-A0A944ZAK1-F1
#
_entry.id   AF-A0A944ZAK1-F1
#
_cell.length_a   1.000
_cell.length_b   1.000
_cell.length_c   1.000
_cell.angle_alpha   90.00
_cell.angle_beta   90.00
_cell.angle_gamma   90.00
#
_symmetry.space_group_name_H-M   'P 1'
#
loop_
_entity.id
_entity.type
_entity.pdbx_description
1 polymer ?
#
loop_
_entity_poly.entity_id
_entity_poly.type
_entity_poly.pdbx_seq_one_letter_code
_entity_poly.pdbx_strand_id
1 'polypeptide(L)'
;MFSISCIDLGSSCTTAIRGDNVDQLIADMQDHGRTYHGYSEEEITSPRMRARMKIAIMHSTRPPEQRTTHTEGWWRPHVEPVVPG
;
A
#
# COMPACT_ATOMS: atom_id res chain seq x y z
N MET A 1 9.18 -9.11 13.17
CA MET A 1 7.85 -9.21 12.55
C MET A 1 7.51 -7.92 11.83
N PHE A 2 7.17 -8.02 10.56
CA PHE A 2 6.78 -6.93 9.68
C PHE A 2 5.25 -6.89 9.54
N SER A 3 4.71 -5.75 9.10
CA SER A 3 3.30 -5.67 8.73
C SER A 3 3.07 -4.68 7.60
N ILE A 4 1.96 -4.86 6.89
CA ILE A 4 1.46 -3.89 5.93
C ILE A 4 -0.06 -3.81 6.05
N SER A 5 -0.61 -2.60 6.10
CA SER A 5 -2.05 -2.39 6.01
C SER A 5 -2.44 -1.71 4.70
N CYS A 6 -3.67 -1.95 4.27
CA CYS A 6 -4.22 -1.23 3.12
C CYS A 6 -4.30 0.30 3.40
N ILE A 7 -4.44 0.69 4.68
CA ILE A 7 -4.39 2.09 5.12
C ILE A 7 -3.00 2.70 4.85
N ASP A 8 -1.91 1.98 5.12
CA ASP A 8 -0.55 2.45 4.83
C ASP A 8 -0.32 2.65 3.32
N LEU A 9 -1.09 1.94 2.51
CA LEU A 9 -1.11 2.11 1.06
C LEU A 9 -2.04 3.23 0.59
N GLY A 10 -2.82 3.82 1.50
CA GLY A 10 -3.80 4.90 1.28
C GLY A 10 -5.19 4.43 0.82
N SER A 11 -5.52 3.15 1.04
CA SER A 11 -6.86 2.60 0.85
C SER A 11 -7.71 2.76 2.11
N SER A 12 -9.03 2.82 1.96
CA SER A 12 -9.99 2.80 3.08
C SER A 12 -10.19 1.41 3.69
N CYS A 13 -9.65 0.36 3.06
CA CYS A 13 -9.70 -1.00 3.58
C CYS A 13 -8.87 -1.13 4.86
N THR A 14 -9.42 -1.78 5.91
CA THR A 14 -8.76 -1.92 7.22
C THR A 14 -7.92 -3.20 7.34
N THR A 15 -7.84 -4.01 6.29
CA THR A 15 -7.03 -5.24 6.27
C THR A 15 -5.56 -4.92 6.56
N ALA A 16 -4.98 -5.71 7.47
CA ALA A 16 -3.56 -5.68 7.79
C ALA A 16 -2.99 -7.10 7.79
N ILE A 17 -1.86 -7.26 7.11
CA ILE A 17 -1.15 -8.53 6.95
C ILE A 17 0.13 -8.45 7.77
N ARG A 18 0.46 -9.53 8.48
CA ARG A 18 1.66 -9.65 9.33
C ARG A 18 2.46 -10.87 8.93
N GLY A 19 3.78 -10.77 9.01
CA GLY A 19 4.67 -11.86 8.65
C GLY A 19 6.13 -11.51 8.86
N ASP A 20 7.01 -12.48 8.63
CA ASP A 20 8.45 -12.31 8.83
C ASP A 20 9.22 -12.08 7.53
N ASN A 21 8.55 -12.20 6.38
CA ASN A 21 9.14 -12.03 5.06
C ASN A 21 8.40 -10.94 4.27
N VAL A 22 9.18 -9.98 3.75
CA VAL A 22 8.69 -8.87 2.91
C VAL A 22 8.02 -9.39 1.64
N ASP A 23 8.60 -10.38 0.97
CA ASP A 23 8.05 -10.89 -0.30
C ASP A 23 6.73 -11.63 -0.10
N GLN A 24 6.59 -12.35 1.02
CA GLN A 24 5.33 -12.98 1.41
C GLN A 24 4.24 -11.93 1.66
N LEU A 25 4.56 -10.87 2.41
CA LEU A 25 3.62 -9.79 2.68
C LEU A 25 3.16 -9.07 1.41
N ILE A 26 4.06 -8.91 0.43
CA ILE A 26 3.71 -8.35 -0.87
C ILE A 26 2.76 -9.29 -1.62
N ALA A 27 3.08 -10.58 -1.69
CA ALA A 27 2.24 -11.57 -2.36
C ALA A 27 0.84 -11.65 -1.74
N ASP A 28 0.74 -11.67 -0.42
CA ASP A 28 -0.54 -11.73 0.30
C ASP A 28 -1.36 -10.44 0.08
N MET A 29 -0.70 -9.27 0.03
CA MET A 29 -1.39 -8.01 -0.23
C MET A 29 -1.87 -7.90 -1.68
N GLN A 30 -1.09 -8.43 -2.64
CA GLN A 30 -1.49 -8.52 -4.04
C GLN A 30 -2.69 -9.45 -4.21
N ASP A 31 -2.65 -10.62 -3.58
CA ASP A 31 -3.78 -11.56 -3.59
C ASP A 31 -5.03 -10.96 -2.97
N HIS A 32 -4.90 -10.25 -1.83
CA HIS A 32 -6.01 -9.53 -1.23
C HIS A 32 -6.61 -8.48 -2.19
N GLY A 33 -5.75 -7.70 -2.85
CA GLY A 33 -6.16 -6.71 -3.86
C GLY A 33 -6.94 -7.32 -5.01
N ARG A 34 -6.46 -8.43 -5.56
CA ARG A 34 -7.10 -9.16 -6.66
C ARG A 34 -8.43 -9.78 -6.25
N THR A 35 -8.46 -10.46 -5.10
CA THR A 35 -9.60 -11.25 -4.63
C THR A 35 -10.75 -10.39 -4.12
N TYR A 36 -10.45 -9.30 -3.41
CA TYR A 36 -11.47 -8.52 -2.70
C TYR A 36 -11.75 -7.13 -3.31
N HIS A 37 -10.83 -6.60 -4.12
CA HIS A 37 -10.97 -5.28 -4.75
C HIS A 37 -10.96 -5.32 -6.27
N GLY A 38 -10.76 -6.49 -6.87
CA GLY A 38 -10.81 -6.68 -8.33
C GLY A 38 -9.67 -5.99 -9.08
N TYR A 39 -8.56 -5.64 -8.41
CA TYR A 39 -7.39 -5.11 -9.11
C TYR A 39 -6.85 -6.12 -10.11
N SER A 40 -6.47 -5.63 -11.28
CA SER A 40 -5.84 -6.44 -12.31
C SER A 40 -4.41 -6.86 -11.90
N GLU A 41 -3.92 -7.93 -12.52
CA GLU A 41 -2.54 -8.41 -12.33
C GLU A 41 -1.52 -7.31 -12.65
N GLU A 42 -1.76 -6.52 -13.69
CA GLU A 42 -0.88 -5.43 -14.12
C GLU A 42 -0.81 -4.31 -13.07
N GLU A 43 -1.94 -3.95 -12.45
CA GLU A 43 -1.99 -2.93 -11.39
C GLU A 43 -1.22 -3.38 -10.15
N ILE A 44 -1.48 -4.60 -9.66
CA ILE A 44 -0.90 -5.11 -8.41
C ILE A 44 0.57 -5.49 -8.54
N THR A 45 1.01 -5.92 -9.71
CA THR A 45 2.42 -6.28 -9.97
C THR A 45 3.27 -5.12 -10.47
N SER A 46 2.65 -3.96 -10.77
CA SER A 46 3.36 -2.79 -11.27
C SER A 46 4.56 -2.42 -10.37
N PRO A 47 5.71 -2.02 -10.96
CA PRO A 47 6.88 -1.63 -10.18
C PRO A 47 6.59 -0.54 -9.15
N ARG A 48 5.69 0.39 -9.50
CA ARG A 48 5.22 1.48 -8.62
C ARG A 48 4.47 0.93 -7.40
N MET A 49 3.53 -0.01 -7.60
CA MET A 49 2.79 -0.61 -6.48
C MET A 49 3.72 -1.42 -5.57
N ARG A 50 4.61 -2.23 -6.15
CA ARG A 50 5.59 -3.02 -5.39
C ARG A 50 6.53 -2.13 -4.56
N ALA A 51 6.99 -1.01 -5.12
CA ALA A 51 7.80 -0.05 -4.37
C ALA A 51 7.04 0.55 -3.18
N ARG A 52 5.76 0.89 -3.35
CA ARG A 52 4.91 1.41 -2.26
C ARG A 52 4.72 0.40 -1.14
N MET A 53 4.43 -0.86 -1.48
CA MET A 53 4.31 -1.93 -0.48
C MET A 53 5.61 -2.13 0.28
N LYS A 54 6.77 -2.15 -0.40
CA LYS A 54 8.08 -2.24 0.26
C LYS A 54 8.31 -1.08 1.23
N ILE A 55 8.01 0.15 0.83
CA ILE A 55 8.15 1.32 1.69
C ILE A 55 7.23 1.20 2.90
N ALA A 56 5.95 0.85 2.72
CA ALA A 56 5.01 0.67 3.82
C ALA A 56 5.49 -0.39 4.82
N ILE A 57 5.99 -1.53 4.33
CA ILE A 57 6.56 -2.60 5.15
C ILE A 57 7.78 -2.12 5.94
N MET A 58 8.72 -1.39 5.32
CA MET A 58 9.88 -0.82 6.01
C MET A 58 9.50 0.26 7.02
N HIS A 59 8.41 0.98 6.82
CA HIS A 59 7.91 1.94 7.81
C HIS A 59 7.29 1.23 9.02
N SER A 60 6.66 0.06 8.82
CA SER A 60 6.09 -0.72 9.93
C SER A 60 7.12 -1.18 10.97
N THR A 61 8.40 -1.32 10.57
CA THR A 61 9.48 -1.72 11.49
C THR A 61 10.04 -0.57 12.30
N ARG A 62 9.72 0.67 11.96
CA ARG A 62 10.16 1.84 12.72
C ARG A 62 9.42 1.90 14.06
N PRO A 63 10.07 2.42 15.12
CA PRO A 63 9.39 2.75 16.37
C PRO A 63 8.16 3.64 16.10
N PRO A 64 7.04 3.47 16.83
CA PRO A 64 5.81 4.24 16.61
C PRO A 64 6.04 5.76 16.52
N GLU A 65 6.94 6.30 17.34
CA GLU A 65 7.33 7.70 17.37
C GLU A 65 8.07 8.19 16.10
N GLN A 66 8.54 7.27 15.26
CA GLN A 66 9.22 7.53 13.97
C GLN A 66 8.40 7.09 12.76
N ARG A 67 7.18 6.57 12.98
CA ARG A 67 6.24 6.24 11.91
C ARG A 67 5.55 7.51 11.47
N THR A 68 5.98 8.09 10.36
CA THR A 68 5.22 9.14 9.68
C THR A 68 3.91 8.51 9.18
N THR A 69 2.78 8.90 9.78
CA THR A 69 1.46 8.56 9.23
C THR A 69 1.35 9.25 7.88
N HIS A 70 1.51 8.52 6.78
CA HIS A 70 1.33 9.04 5.44
C HIS A 70 -0.18 9.22 5.15
N THR A 71 -0.82 10.13 5.89
CA THR A 71 -2.18 10.61 5.64
C THR A 71 -2.25 11.60 4.48
N GLU A 72 -1.12 12.07 3.95
CA GLU A 72 -1.09 12.89 2.74
C GLU A 72 -0.72 12.07 1.50
N GLY A 73 -1.74 11.68 0.73
CA GLY A 73 -1.75 11.97 -0.71
C GLY A 73 -1.08 11.00 -1.69
N TRP A 74 -0.58 9.83 -1.30
CA TRP A 74 -0.02 8.90 -2.29
C TRP A 74 -1.06 8.29 -3.25
N TRP A 75 -2.36 8.40 -2.91
CA TRP A 75 -3.50 7.97 -3.74
C TRP A 75 -4.16 9.08 -4.54
N ARG A 76 -3.56 10.27 -4.69
CA ARG A 76 -3.98 11.07 -5.84
C ARG A 76 -3.44 10.34 -7.08
N PRO A 77 -4.29 9.72 -7.94
CA PRO A 77 -3.92 9.70 -9.34
C PRO A 77 -3.62 11.15 -9.72
N HIS A 78 -2.82 11.37 -10.74
CA HIS A 78 -2.90 12.63 -11.46
C HIS A 78 -4.33 12.73 -12.01
N VAL A 79 -5.30 13.14 -11.19
CA VAL A 79 -6.35 14.01 -11.66
C VAL A 79 -5.59 15.30 -11.87
N GLU A 80 -5.24 15.55 -13.13
CA GLU A 80 -5.00 16.92 -13.57
C GLU A 80 -6.12 17.77 -12.97
N PRO A 81 -5.81 18.94 -12.37
CA PRO A 81 -6.88 19.84 -12.00
C PRO A 81 -7.68 20.12 -13.28
N VAL A 82 -8.92 19.64 -13.34
CA VAL A 82 -9.91 20.19 -14.25
C VAL A 82 -10.04 21.64 -13.83
N VAL A 83 -9.35 22.52 -14.56
CA VAL A 83 -9.52 23.97 -14.43
C VAL A 83 -10.94 24.26 -14.91
N PRO A 84 -11.87 24.72 -14.05
CA PRO A 84 -13.15 25.17 -14.54
C PRO A 84 -13.00 26.61 -15.03
N GLY A 85 -13.11 26.80 -16.35
CA GLY A 85 -13.34 28.10 -16.99
C GLY A 85 -12.09 28.92 -17.28
#